data_AF-X1IUH6-F1
#
_entry.id   AF-X1IUH6-F1
#
_cell.length_a   1.000
_cell.length_b   1.000
_cell.length_c   1.000
_cell.angle_alpha   90.00
_cell.angle_beta   90.00
_cell.angle_gamma   90.00
#
_symmetry.space_group_name_H-M   'P 1'
#
loop_
_entity.id
_entity.type
_entity.pdbx_description
1 polymer ?
#
loop_
_entity_poly.entity_id
_entity_poly.type
_entity_poly.pdbx_seq_one_letter_code
_entity_poly.pdbx_strand_id
1 'polypeptide(L)'
;MLDGLKKEPLEILCSEDYFVVFSSENDVIELNPDMGKLRELDLRGVIVTAKGGKVDFVSRFFAPKLGIDEDPVTGSAHCALTPYWAKKLSKKSVHAHQVSQRGGELFCTDCGDRVVIAGRAAKFMEGSITIDT
;
A
#
# COMPACT_ATOMS: atom_id res chain seq x y z
N MET A 1 -17.02 1.65 9.25
CA MET A 1 -16.12 2.10 8.16
C MET A 1 -15.10 1.03 7.81
N LEU A 2 -14.18 0.63 8.71
CA LEU A 2 -13.21 -0.45 8.45
C LEU A 2 -13.84 -1.86 8.30
N ASP A 3 -15.05 -2.06 8.80
CA ASP A 3 -15.87 -3.25 8.51
C ASP A 3 -16.15 -3.43 7.00
N GLY A 4 -15.97 -2.37 6.21
CA GLY A 4 -15.96 -2.42 4.75
C GLY A 4 -14.88 -3.34 4.15
N LEU A 5 -13.83 -3.68 4.90
CA LEU A 5 -12.82 -4.67 4.48
C LEU A 5 -13.36 -6.12 4.51
N LYS A 6 -14.47 -6.39 5.22
CA LYS A 6 -15.15 -7.70 5.27
C LYS A 6 -14.29 -8.89 5.70
N LYS A 7 -13.15 -8.64 6.35
CA LYS A 7 -12.25 -9.66 6.87
C LYS A 7 -11.65 -9.17 8.19
N GLU A 8 -11.45 -10.08 9.15
CA GLU A 8 -10.91 -9.73 10.46
C GLU A 8 -9.40 -9.48 10.38
N PRO A 9 -8.91 -8.32 10.84
CA PRO A 9 -7.49 -8.03 10.88
C PRO A 9 -6.83 -8.56 12.14
N LEU A 10 -5.52 -8.82 12.07
CA LEU A 10 -4.68 -9.13 13.22
C LEU A 10 -4.32 -7.89 14.04
N GLU A 11 -4.10 -6.78 13.35
CA GLU A 11 -3.64 -5.53 13.96
C GLU A 11 -4.26 -4.37 13.17
N ILE A 12 -4.76 -3.36 13.89
CA ILE A 12 -5.21 -2.10 13.31
C ILE A 12 -4.36 -1.00 13.94
N LEU A 13 -3.66 -0.27 13.09
CA LEU A 13 -2.81 0.87 13.42
C LEU A 13 -3.31 2.11 12.66
N CYS A 14 -2.77 3.27 13.01
CA CYS A 14 -3.17 4.55 12.43
C CYS A 14 -1.95 5.47 12.24
N SER A 15 -1.92 6.17 11.11
CA SER A 15 -1.03 7.28 10.80
C SER A 15 -1.80 8.30 9.94
N GLU A 16 -1.27 8.74 8.79
CA GLU A 16 -2.03 9.50 7.78
C GLU A 16 -3.19 8.68 7.20
N ASP A 17 -2.99 7.35 7.12
CA ASP A 17 -3.97 6.35 6.71
C ASP A 17 -4.23 5.35 7.84
N TYR A 18 -5.37 4.66 7.76
CA TYR A 18 -5.53 3.40 8.51
C TYR A 18 -4.52 2.38 8.01
N PHE A 19 -3.93 1.60 8.92
CA PHE A 19 -2.95 0.57 8.59
C PHE A 19 -3.42 -0.75 9.18
N VAL A 20 -3.80 -1.67 8.31
CA VAL A 20 -4.52 -2.90 8.70
C VAL A 20 -3.69 -4.11 8.31
N VAL A 21 -3.33 -4.92 9.31
CA VAL A 21 -2.48 -6.10 9.13
C VAL A 21 -3.35 -7.35 9.10
N PHE A 22 -3.18 -8.16 8.05
CA PHE A 22 -3.84 -9.44 7.89
C PHE A 22 -2.89 -10.61 8.13
N SER A 23 -3.47 -11.80 8.29
CA SER A 23 -2.72 -13.01 8.65
C SER A 23 -1.92 -13.60 7.50
N SER A 24 -2.39 -13.42 6.27
CA SER A 24 -1.76 -14.01 5.09
C SER A 24 -1.78 -13.08 3.87
N GLU A 25 -0.86 -13.32 2.94
CA GLU A 25 -0.85 -12.68 1.63
C GLU A 25 -2.18 -12.91 0.87
N ASN A 26 -2.75 -14.12 0.94
CA ASN A 26 -4.04 -14.43 0.32
C ASN A 26 -5.18 -13.57 0.89
N ASP A 27 -5.15 -13.27 2.19
CA ASP A 27 -6.15 -12.37 2.78
C ASP A 27 -6.14 -11.02 2.09
N VAL A 28 -4.97 -10.47 1.79
CA VAL A 28 -4.81 -9.17 1.12
C VAL A 28 -5.22 -9.24 -0.35
N ILE A 29 -4.83 -10.31 -1.05
CA ILE A 29 -5.14 -10.51 -2.47
C ILE A 29 -6.65 -10.65 -2.69
N GLU A 30 -7.32 -11.45 -1.86
CA GLU A 30 -8.74 -11.78 -2.02
C GLU A 30 -9.69 -10.70 -1.47
N LEU A 31 -9.16 -9.63 -0.85
CA LEU A 31 -9.99 -8.53 -0.35
C LEU A 31 -10.87 -7.96 -1.46
N ASN A 32 -12.16 -7.88 -1.17
CA ASN A 32 -13.16 -7.22 -2.00
C ASN A 32 -13.91 -6.15 -1.18
N PRO A 33 -13.26 -4.99 -0.91
CA PRO A 33 -13.79 -4.00 0.00
C PRO A 33 -15.08 -3.36 -0.49
N ASP A 34 -15.93 -2.97 0.45
CA ASP A 34 -17.05 -2.08 0.20
C ASP A 34 -16.54 -0.63 0.11
N MET A 35 -16.37 -0.13 -1.12
CA MET A 35 -15.87 1.22 -1.36
C MET A 35 -16.81 2.30 -0.81
N GLY A 36 -18.12 2.03 -0.72
CA GLY A 36 -19.09 2.93 -0.11
C GLY A 36 -18.79 3.12 1.38
N LYS A 37 -18.55 2.02 2.11
CA LYS A 37 -18.15 2.08 3.52
C LYS A 37 -16.77 2.68 3.75
N LEU A 38 -15.81 2.39 2.87
CA LEU A 38 -14.46 2.93 2.97
C LEU A 38 -14.43 4.45 2.65
N ARG A 39 -15.36 4.96 1.85
CA ARG A 39 -15.47 6.40 1.55
C ARG A 39 -15.76 7.23 2.79
N GLU A 40 -16.44 6.65 3.78
CA GLU A 40 -16.81 7.32 5.03
C GLU A 40 -15.63 7.44 6.01
N LEU A 41 -14.47 6.83 5.74
CA LEU A 41 -13.30 6.92 6.63
C LEU A 41 -12.91 8.38 6.92
N ASP A 42 -12.55 8.62 8.18
CA ASP A 42 -12.16 9.94 8.69
C ASP A 42 -10.70 10.30 8.33
N LEU A 43 -9.86 9.30 8.07
CA LEU A 43 -8.50 9.47 7.54
C LEU A 43 -8.46 9.57 6.01
N ARG A 44 -7.25 9.64 5.44
CA ARG A 44 -7.02 9.78 4.00
C ARG A 44 -7.43 8.51 3.22
N GLY A 45 -7.06 7.34 3.73
CA GLY A 45 -7.37 6.05 3.15
C GLY A 45 -7.06 4.89 4.10
N VAL A 46 -6.96 3.69 3.54
CA VAL A 46 -6.57 2.49 4.28
C VAL A 46 -5.53 1.68 3.50
N ILE A 47 -4.42 1.43 4.17
CA ILE A 47 -3.38 0.48 3.79
C ILE A 47 -3.77 -0.88 4.38
N VAL A 48 -3.78 -1.92 3.55
CA VAL A 48 -3.89 -3.31 4.00
C VAL A 48 -2.60 -4.03 3.69
N THR A 49 -2.11 -4.86 4.61
CA THR A 49 -0.81 -5.52 4.45
C THR A 49 -0.72 -6.87 5.14
N ALA A 50 0.15 -7.74 4.64
CA ALA A 50 0.46 -9.02 5.27
C ALA A 50 1.89 -9.46 4.90
N LYS A 51 2.42 -10.46 5.62
CA LYS A 51 3.70 -11.07 5.28
C LYS A 51 3.61 -11.73 3.92
N GLY A 52 4.62 -11.52 3.08
CA GLY A 52 4.68 -12.10 1.74
C GLY A 52 5.23 -13.53 1.76
N GLY A 53 4.82 -14.33 0.78
CA GLY A 53 5.36 -15.68 0.55
C GLY A 53 6.63 -15.69 -0.31
N LYS A 54 6.72 -14.77 -1.27
CA LYS A 54 7.89 -14.63 -2.19
C LYS A 54 8.66 -13.33 -2.01
N VAL A 55 8.03 -12.36 -1.35
CA VAL A 55 8.58 -11.04 -0.99
C VAL A 55 8.50 -10.88 0.52
N ASP A 56 9.12 -9.86 1.10
CA ASP A 56 9.08 -9.66 2.55
C ASP A 56 7.67 -9.32 3.04
N PHE A 57 6.92 -8.49 2.29
CA PHE A 57 5.51 -8.19 2.57
C PHE A 57 4.73 -7.77 1.31
N VAL A 58 3.41 -7.90 1.38
CA VAL A 58 2.49 -7.39 0.37
C VAL A 58 1.61 -6.28 0.91
N SER A 59 1.07 -5.44 0.03
CA SER A 59 0.09 -4.43 0.41
C SER A 59 -0.93 -4.13 -0.69
N ARG A 60 -2.03 -3.47 -0.31
CA ARG A 60 -2.94 -2.73 -1.21
C ARG A 60 -3.33 -1.42 -0.52
N PHE A 61 -3.79 -0.45 -1.30
CA PHE A 61 -4.18 0.87 -0.79
C PHE A 61 -5.49 1.34 -1.39
N PHE A 62 -6.43 1.72 -0.52
CA PHE A 62 -7.77 2.17 -0.91
C PHE A 62 -8.03 3.57 -0.36
N ALA A 63 -8.44 4.51 -1.22
CA ALA A 63 -8.75 5.88 -0.83
C ALA A 63 -9.98 6.44 -1.58
N PRO A 64 -11.15 5.76 -1.52
CA PRO A 64 -12.33 6.12 -2.32
C PRO A 64 -12.89 7.51 -1.98
N LYS A 65 -12.55 8.08 -0.82
CA LYS A 65 -12.85 9.48 -0.44
C LYS A 65 -12.14 10.50 -1.32
N LEU A 66 -10.98 10.13 -1.87
CA LEU A 66 -10.19 10.96 -2.79
C LEU A 66 -10.52 10.68 -4.27
N GLY A 67 -11.57 9.89 -4.54
CA GLY A 67 -11.92 9.46 -5.90
C GLY A 67 -11.02 8.36 -6.46
N ILE A 68 -10.19 7.72 -5.61
CA ILE A 68 -9.31 6.62 -5.99
C ILE A 68 -9.77 5.38 -5.24
N ASP A 69 -10.57 4.52 -5.89
CA ASP A 69 -11.05 3.30 -5.24
C ASP A 69 -9.88 2.41 -4.80
N GLU A 70 -8.90 2.19 -5.68
CA GLU A 70 -7.63 1.53 -5.38
C GLU A 70 -6.48 2.18 -6.15
N ASP A 71 -5.40 2.53 -5.46
CA ASP A 71 -4.18 3.05 -6.08
C ASP A 71 -3.27 1.87 -6.50
N PRO A 72 -2.81 1.80 -7.77
CA PRO A 72 -1.96 0.71 -8.23
C PRO A 72 -0.68 0.51 -7.41
N VAL A 73 0.03 1.60 -7.08
CA VAL A 73 1.29 1.59 -6.33
C VAL A 73 1.45 2.89 -5.53
N THR A 74 1.47 2.79 -4.21
CA THR A 74 1.43 3.96 -3.31
C THR A 74 2.75 4.12 -2.58
N GLY A 75 3.63 4.96 -3.13
CA GLY A 75 4.95 5.23 -2.53
C GLY A 75 4.85 5.82 -1.12
N SER A 76 3.94 6.77 -0.88
CA SER A 76 3.78 7.41 0.43
C SER A 76 3.41 6.42 1.54
N ALA A 77 2.60 5.40 1.24
CA ALA A 77 2.23 4.35 2.20
C ALA A 77 3.46 3.57 2.72
N HIS A 78 4.55 3.51 1.93
CA HIS A 78 5.77 2.81 2.33
C HIS A 78 6.56 3.53 3.42
N CYS A 79 6.29 4.81 3.68
CA CYS A 79 6.82 5.49 4.86
C CYS A 79 6.33 4.85 6.17
N ALA A 80 5.14 4.24 6.18
CA ALA A 80 4.62 3.47 7.32
C ALA A 80 4.95 1.97 7.21
N LEU A 81 4.79 1.38 6.03
CA LEU A 81 5.00 -0.07 5.82
C LEU A 81 6.45 -0.50 6.05
N THR A 82 7.42 0.26 5.53
CA THR A 82 8.82 -0.12 5.60
C THR A 82 9.33 -0.25 7.03
N PRO A 83 9.23 0.75 7.92
CA PRO A 83 9.71 0.61 9.30
C PRO A 83 8.94 -0.47 10.08
N TYR A 84 7.64 -0.64 9.83
CA TYR A 84 6.84 -1.70 10.45
C TYR A 84 7.37 -3.09 10.10
N TRP A 85 7.51 -3.40 8.80
CA TRP A 85 7.96 -4.72 8.35
C TRP A 85 9.46 -4.95 8.58
N ALA A 86 10.28 -3.91 8.43
CA ALA A 86 11.70 -3.94 8.77
C ALA A 86 11.91 -4.41 10.22
N LYS A 87 11.16 -3.81 11.16
CA LYS A 87 11.19 -4.19 12.57
C LYS A 87 10.67 -5.60 12.80
N LYS A 88 9.50 -5.96 12.25
CA LYS A 88 8.89 -7.30 12.44
C LYS A 88 9.76 -8.43 11.86
N LEU A 89 10.51 -8.15 10.79
CA LEU A 89 11.36 -9.14 10.12
C LEU A 89 12.83 -9.08 10.55
N SER A 90 13.21 -8.12 11.41
CA SER A 90 14.61 -7.87 11.79
C SER A 90 15.52 -7.63 10.57
N LYS A 91 15.04 -6.85 9.59
CA LYS A 91 15.76 -6.49 8.35
C LYS A 91 15.70 -4.98 8.13
N LYS A 92 16.76 -4.39 7.57
CA LYS A 92 16.78 -2.97 7.20
C LYS A 92 16.25 -2.72 5.79
N SER A 93 16.63 -3.57 4.84
CA SER A 93 16.10 -3.56 3.48
C SER A 93 15.03 -4.62 3.33
N VAL A 94 13.91 -4.24 2.74
CA VAL A 94 12.72 -5.08 2.54
C VAL A 94 12.25 -4.98 1.09
N HIS A 95 11.87 -6.11 0.52
CA HIS A 95 11.25 -6.21 -0.80
C HIS A 95 9.72 -6.32 -0.63
N ALA A 96 9.00 -5.38 -1.22
CA ALA A 96 7.54 -5.30 -1.14
C ALA A 96 6.90 -5.52 -2.49
N HIS A 97 5.66 -6.01 -2.49
CA HIS A 97 4.80 -6.05 -3.67
C HIS A 97 3.42 -5.46 -3.34
N GLN A 98 3.05 -4.37 -4.01
CA GLN A 98 1.67 -3.88 -3.94
C GLN A 98 0.82 -4.70 -4.90
N VAL A 99 0.01 -5.61 -4.34
CA VAL A 99 -0.79 -6.61 -5.08
C VAL A 99 -2.14 -6.06 -5.53
N SER A 100 -2.12 -4.84 -6.09
CA SER A 100 -3.27 -4.28 -6.81
C SER A 100 -3.48 -5.02 -8.14
N GLN A 101 -4.57 -4.72 -8.85
CA GLN A 101 -4.81 -5.31 -10.18
C GLN A 101 -3.63 -5.12 -11.16
N ARG A 102 -2.92 -3.99 -11.08
CA ARG A 102 -1.77 -3.69 -11.95
C ARG A 102 -0.45 -4.21 -11.37
N GLY A 103 -0.36 -4.36 -10.06
CA GLY A 103 0.86 -4.78 -9.37
C GLY A 103 1.94 -3.69 -9.34
N GLY A 104 2.89 -3.84 -8.41
CA GLY A 104 4.10 -3.04 -8.40
C GLY A 104 5.09 -3.48 -7.34
N GLU A 105 6.32 -3.78 -7.78
CA GLU A 105 7.43 -4.11 -6.88
C GLU A 105 8.10 -2.85 -6.34
N LEU A 106 8.40 -2.86 -5.04
CA LEU A 106 9.14 -1.80 -4.37
C LEU A 106 10.29 -2.38 -3.56
N PHE A 107 11.44 -1.74 -3.64
CA PHE A 107 12.62 -2.06 -2.85
C PHE A 107 12.83 -0.92 -1.86
N CYS A 108 12.62 -1.21 -0.58
CA CYS A 108 12.62 -0.18 0.44
C CYS A 108 13.73 -0.43 1.46
N THR A 109 14.31 0.64 2.00
CA THR A 109 15.28 0.54 3.11
C THR A 109 14.89 1.51 4.22
N ASP A 110 14.76 0.98 5.44
CA ASP A 110 14.60 1.75 6.67
C ASP A 110 15.96 2.33 7.09
N CYS A 111 16.15 3.63 6.90
CA CYS A 111 17.33 4.37 7.34
C CYS A 111 17.16 4.99 8.73
N GLY A 112 16.08 4.66 9.46
CA GLY A 112 15.78 5.22 10.78
C GLY A 112 14.88 6.45 10.69
N ASP A 113 15.46 7.62 10.43
CA ASP A 113 14.71 8.88 10.29
C ASP A 113 14.07 9.04 8.90
N ARG A 114 14.45 8.19 7.94
CA ARG A 114 13.99 8.22 6.54
C ARG A 114 13.78 6.82 5.99
N VAL A 115 12.91 6.73 4.99
CA VAL A 115 12.74 5.54 4.16
C VAL A 115 13.21 5.86 2.74
N VAL A 116 14.09 5.02 2.20
CA VAL A 116 14.46 5.05 0.78
C VAL A 116 13.54 4.07 0.05
N ILE A 117 12.91 4.53 -1.03
CA ILE A 117 12.00 3.73 -1.87
C ILE A 117 12.57 3.73 -3.28
N ALA A 118 12.70 2.54 -3.86
CA ALA A 118 13.11 2.35 -5.24
C ALA A 118 12.16 1.40 -5.97
N GLY A 119 12.06 1.57 -7.28
CA GLY A 119 11.25 0.75 -8.16
C GLY A 119 11.76 0.82 -9.60
N ARG A 120 11.27 -0.09 -10.45
CA ARG A 120 11.57 -0.04 -11.89
C ARG A 120 10.54 0.85 -12.60
N ALA A 121 10.98 1.55 -13.64
CA ALA A 121 10.11 2.35 -14.49
C ALA A 121 10.16 1.83 -15.93
N ALA A 122 9.03 1.90 -16.62
CA ALA A 122 8.92 1.60 -18.04
C ALA A 122 8.24 2.78 -18.76
N LYS A 123 8.89 3.29 -19.81
CA LYS A 123 8.34 4.39 -20.62
C LYS A 123 7.21 3.85 -21.50
N PHE A 124 5.98 4.31 -21.27
CA PHE A 124 4.82 3.92 -22.09
C PHE A 124 4.77 4.71 -23.41
N MET A 125 4.98 6.02 -23.35
CA MET A 125 4.87 6.92 -24.48
C MET A 125 5.81 8.12 -24.28
N GLU A 126 6.22 8.73 -25.39
CA GLU A 126 6.97 9.98 -25.45
C GLU A 126 6.33 10.86 -26.53
N GLY A 127 6.17 12.16 -26.24
CA GLY A 127 5.51 13.11 -27.12
C GLY A 127 5.78 14.55 -26.70
N SER A 128 5.16 15.50 -27.39
CA SER A 128 5.25 16.94 -27.09
C SER A 128 3.86 17.52 -26.89
N ILE A 129 3.75 18.51 -25.99
CA ILE A 129 2.53 19.28 -25.75
C ILE A 129 2.80 20.70 -26.24
N THR A 130 2.04 21.14 -27.24
CA THR A 130 2.02 22.54 -27.68
C THR A 130 0.90 23.26 -26.95
N ILE A 131 1.22 24.42 -26.36
CA ILE A 131 0.24 25.27 -25.68
C ILE A 131 0.18 26.59 -26.45
N ASP A 132 -0.99 26.89 -27.04
CA ASP A 132 -1.23 28.17 -27.69
C ASP A 132 -1.54 29.23 -26.62
N THR A 133 -0.92 30.40 -26.77
CA THR A 133 -1.05 31.55 -25.86
C THR A 133 -2.02 32.59 -26.41
#